data_AF-J9D4A3-F1
#
_entry.id   AF-J9D4A3-F1
#
_cell.length_a   1.000
_cell.length_b   1.000
_cell.length_c   1.000
_cell.angle_alpha   90.00
_cell.angle_beta   90.00
_cell.angle_gamma   90.00
#
_symmetry.space_group_name_H-M   'P 1'
#
loop_
_entity.id
_entity.type
_entity.pdbx_description
1 polymer ?
#
loop_
_entity_poly.entity_id
_entity_poly.type
_entity_poly.pdbx_seq_one_letter_code
_entity_poly.pdbx_strand_id
1 'polypeptide(L)'
;MLTIFVEKNGKIFMTMDSPEGLRKLAKAMNEADKLDLTPAEVEAFAQAPTFGTPLNTVKGWLAAENKNEILTKNPEAGIPCDSVHNELKTWVSTAREACGEGMNIAIKADKSTSYAVIKRVMDSLREIKENRYNLITALKGVDD
;
A
#
# COMPACT_ATOMS: atom_id res chain seq x y z
N MET A 1 -4.47 7.56 8.43
CA MET A 1 -3.15 6.91 8.62
C MET A 1 -2.96 5.91 7.49
N LEU A 2 -1.76 5.81 6.94
CA LEU A 2 -1.39 4.81 5.94
C LEU A 2 -0.51 3.75 6.61
N THR A 3 -0.87 2.48 6.54
CA THR A 3 -0.07 1.38 7.08
C THR A 3 0.42 0.51 5.93
N ILE A 4 1.74 0.40 5.77
CA ILE A 4 2.41 -0.46 4.82
C ILE A 4 2.67 -1.79 5.52
N PHE A 5 1.99 -2.85 5.10
CA PHE A 5 2.17 -4.20 5.62
C PHE A 5 3.14 -4.98 4.72
N VAL A 6 4.19 -5.56 5.31
CA VAL A 6 5.19 -6.34 4.59
C VAL A 6 5.11 -7.80 5.03
N GLU A 7 4.64 -8.65 4.13
CA GLU A 7 4.48 -10.09 4.34
C GLU A 7 5.83 -10.84 4.22
N LYS A 8 5.90 -12.02 4.84
CA LYS A 8 7.09 -12.90 4.82
C LYS A 8 7.58 -13.26 3.42
N ASN A 9 6.68 -13.32 2.44
CA ASN A 9 7.02 -13.60 1.03
C ASN A 9 7.61 -12.39 0.30
N GLY A 10 7.80 -11.25 0.99
CA GLY A 10 8.26 -10.00 0.40
C GLY A 10 7.15 -9.19 -0.26
N LYS A 11 5.90 -9.65 -0.19
CA LYS A 11 4.72 -8.93 -0.69
C LYS A 11 4.42 -7.74 0.20
N ILE A 12 4.15 -6.60 -0.42
CA ILE A 12 3.86 -5.34 0.26
C ILE A 12 2.42 -4.98 0.01
N PHE A 13 1.68 -4.76 1.08
CA PHE A 13 0.29 -4.31 1.07
C PHE A 13 0.22 -2.96 1.75
N MET A 14 -0.81 -2.19 1.45
CA MET A 14 -1.10 -0.93 2.10
C MET A 14 -2.51 -0.94 2.65
N THR A 15 -2.70 -0.28 3.77
CA THR A 15 -4.02 -0.06 4.34
C THR A 15 -4.17 1.40 4.68
N MET A 16 -5.37 1.91 4.53
CA MET A 16 -5.70 3.27 4.92
C MET A 16 -6.99 3.26 5.72
N ASP A 17 -6.91 3.77 6.95
CA ASP A 17 -8.07 3.88 7.85
C ASP A 17 -9.14 4.85 7.36
N SER A 18 -8.76 5.82 6.52
CA SER A 18 -9.69 6.85 6.04
C SER A 18 -10.26 6.46 4.67
N PRO A 19 -11.56 6.13 4.57
CA PRO A 19 -12.21 5.87 3.28
C PRO A 19 -12.23 7.12 2.40
N GLU A 20 -12.33 8.31 3.00
CA GLU A 20 -12.19 9.57 2.27
C GLU A 20 -10.79 9.72 1.67
N GLY A 21 -9.75 9.35 2.43
CA GLY A 21 -8.37 9.33 1.94
C GLY A 21 -8.18 8.36 0.77
N LEU A 22 -8.76 7.16 0.85
CA LEU A 22 -8.76 6.18 -0.25
C LEU A 22 -9.45 6.72 -1.51
N ARG A 23 -10.59 7.40 -1.33
CA ARG A 23 -11.31 8.04 -2.44
C ARG A 23 -10.45 9.11 -3.10
N LYS A 24 -9.79 9.96 -2.31
CA LYS A 24 -8.89 11.00 -2.83
C LYS A 24 -7.67 10.39 -3.52
N LEU A 25 -7.09 9.33 -2.95
CA LEU A 25 -5.99 8.58 -3.56
C LEU A 25 -6.38 8.00 -4.92
N ALA A 26 -7.53 7.32 -5.02
CA ALA A 26 -8.00 6.75 -6.27
C ALA A 26 -8.27 7.83 -7.33
N LYS A 27 -8.82 8.98 -6.93
CA LYS A 27 -8.97 10.15 -7.83
C LYS A 27 -7.62 10.70 -8.28
N ALA A 28 -6.69 10.92 -7.37
CA ALA A 28 -5.37 11.44 -7.69
C ALA A 28 -4.58 10.47 -8.58
N MET A 29 -4.77 9.15 -8.42
CA MET A 29 -4.22 8.16 -9.33
C MET A 29 -4.82 8.22 -10.75
N ASN A 30 -6.12 8.53 -10.87
CA ASN A 30 -6.73 8.80 -12.16
C ASN A 30 -6.20 10.10 -12.78
N GLU A 31 -6.06 11.16 -11.99
CA GLU A 31 -5.52 12.44 -12.46
C GLU A 31 -4.05 12.31 -12.90
N ALA A 32 -3.30 11.43 -12.24
CA ALA A 32 -1.92 11.10 -12.60
C ALA A 32 -1.80 10.14 -13.81
N ASP A 33 -2.92 9.79 -14.46
CA ASP A 33 -3.01 8.84 -15.58
C ASP A 33 -2.36 7.48 -15.23
N LYS A 34 -2.37 7.12 -13.93
CA LYS A 34 -1.83 5.86 -13.39
C LYS A 34 -2.89 4.79 -13.30
N LEU A 35 -4.11 5.22 -13.02
CA LEU A 35 -5.30 4.40 -13.02
C LEU A 35 -6.36 5.07 -13.90
N ASP A 36 -7.35 4.30 -14.32
CA ASP A 36 -8.45 4.81 -15.13
C ASP A 36 -9.76 4.26 -14.55
N LEU A 37 -9.94 4.46 -13.25
CA LEU A 37 -11.08 3.96 -12.50
C LEU A 37 -12.32 4.80 -12.76
N THR A 38 -13.46 4.14 -12.95
CA THR A 38 -14.77 4.80 -12.98
C THR A 38 -15.15 5.33 -11.59
N PRO A 39 -16.08 6.30 -11.48
CA PRO A 39 -16.56 6.78 -10.18
C PRO A 39 -17.10 5.66 -9.27
N ALA A 40 -17.70 4.62 -9.85
CA ALA A 40 -18.17 3.44 -9.11
C ALA A 40 -16.99 2.62 -8.56
N GLU A 41 -15.93 2.42 -9.34
CA GLU A 41 -14.72 1.73 -8.90
C GLU A 41 -13.96 2.53 -7.83
N VAL A 42 -13.95 3.87 -7.94
CA VAL A 42 -13.39 4.76 -6.91
C VAL A 42 -14.13 4.60 -5.58
N GLU A 43 -15.46 4.48 -5.60
CA GLU A 43 -16.23 4.17 -4.39
C GLU A 43 -15.94 2.77 -3.86
N ALA A 44 -15.86 1.76 -4.74
CA ALA A 44 -15.49 0.41 -4.33
C ALA A 44 -14.07 0.36 -3.71
N PHE A 45 -13.14 1.16 -4.23
CA PHE A 45 -11.79 1.31 -3.68
C PHE A 45 -11.83 1.99 -2.31
N ALA A 46 -12.67 3.01 -2.13
CA ALA A 46 -12.88 3.66 -0.83
C ALA A 46 -13.47 2.72 0.23
N GLN A 47 -14.25 1.72 -0.18
CA GLN A 47 -14.78 0.65 0.69
C GLN A 47 -13.75 -0.46 0.99
N ALA A 48 -12.59 -0.44 0.33
CA ALA A 48 -11.54 -1.44 0.53
C ALA A 48 -10.38 -0.85 1.36
N PRO A 49 -10.42 -0.99 2.70
CA PRO A 49 -9.42 -0.38 3.58
C PRO A 49 -8.01 -0.94 3.37
N THR A 50 -7.91 -2.14 2.80
CA THR A 50 -6.65 -2.83 2.49
C THR A 50 -6.55 -3.04 0.99
N PHE A 51 -5.47 -2.55 0.39
CA PHE A 51 -5.16 -2.66 -1.03
C PHE A 51 -3.66 -2.94 -1.21
N GLY A 52 -3.30 -3.73 -2.21
CA GLY A 52 -1.91 -4.14 -2.37
C GLY A 52 -1.69 -4.88 -3.67
N THR A 53 -2.19 -4.29 -4.74
CA THR A 53 -1.99 -4.79 -6.10
C THR A 53 -1.17 -3.80 -6.91
N PRO A 54 -0.39 -4.27 -7.89
CA PRO A 54 0.19 -3.42 -8.92
C PRO A 54 -0.87 -2.50 -9.54
N LEU A 55 -0.51 -1.29 -9.98
CA LEU A 55 -1.46 -0.34 -10.57
C LEU A 55 -2.25 -0.98 -11.73
N ASN A 56 -1.57 -1.80 -12.53
CA ASN A 56 -2.16 -2.51 -13.67
C ASN A 56 -3.24 -3.53 -13.30
N THR A 57 -3.24 -4.06 -12.08
CA THR A 57 -4.18 -5.11 -11.66
C THR A 57 -5.25 -4.60 -10.68
N VAL A 58 -5.19 -3.31 -10.29
CA VAL A 58 -6.20 -2.68 -9.41
C VAL A 58 -7.62 -2.80 -10.00
N LYS A 59 -7.80 -2.59 -11.31
CA LYS A 59 -9.12 -2.74 -11.97
C LYS A 59 -9.67 -4.17 -11.82
N GLY A 60 -8.85 -5.17 -12.15
CA GLY A 60 -9.23 -6.57 -12.01
C GLY A 60 -9.49 -6.97 -10.56
N TRP A 61 -8.74 -6.40 -9.62
CA TRP A 61 -8.96 -6.61 -8.18
C TRP A 61 -10.26 -5.97 -7.67
N LEU A 62 -10.60 -4.77 -8.13
CA LEU A 62 -11.85 -4.10 -7.76
C LEU A 62 -13.07 -4.86 -8.28
N ALA A 63 -12.97 -5.38 -9.50
CA ALA A 63 -13.99 -6.22 -10.13
C ALA A 63 -14.12 -7.61 -9.49
N ALA A 64 -13.11 -8.08 -8.74
CA ALA A 64 -13.17 -9.37 -8.08
C ALA A 64 -14.13 -9.36 -6.89
N GLU A 65 -14.93 -10.42 -6.78
CA GLU A 65 -15.77 -10.68 -5.61
C GLU A 65 -14.91 -10.94 -4.36
N ASN A 66 -13.82 -11.69 -4.52
CA ASN A 66 -12.97 -12.12 -3.41
C ASN A 66 -11.63 -11.38 -3.40
N LYS A 67 -11.69 -10.07 -3.11
CA LYS A 67 -10.54 -9.14 -3.07
C LYS A 67 -9.38 -9.65 -2.21
N ASN A 68 -9.69 -10.21 -1.05
CA ASN A 68 -8.69 -10.73 -0.12
C ASN A 68 -8.02 -12.01 -0.65
N GLU A 69 -8.75 -12.79 -1.44
CA GLU A 69 -8.22 -13.98 -2.10
C GLU A 69 -7.24 -13.60 -3.20
N ILE A 70 -7.51 -12.54 -3.98
CA ILE A 70 -6.51 -12.03 -4.93
C ILE A 70 -5.24 -11.58 -4.22
N LEU A 71 -5.36 -10.88 -3.10
CA LEU A 71 -4.20 -10.41 -2.33
C LEU A 71 -3.37 -11.57 -1.74
N THR A 72 -4.02 -12.67 -1.37
CA THR A 72 -3.37 -13.82 -0.71
C THR A 72 -2.91 -14.90 -1.69
N LYS A 73 -3.70 -15.21 -2.71
CA LYS A 73 -3.44 -16.30 -3.68
C LYS A 73 -2.68 -15.86 -4.92
N ASN A 74 -2.81 -14.62 -5.39
CA ASN A 74 -2.08 -14.25 -6.59
C ASN A 74 -0.59 -14.05 -6.28
N PRO A 75 0.32 -14.69 -7.04
CA PRO A 75 1.75 -14.49 -6.88
C PRO A 75 2.16 -13.05 -7.23
N GLU A 76 1.42 -12.41 -8.14
CA GLU A 76 1.58 -11.01 -8.54
C GLU A 76 0.91 -10.02 -7.58
N ALA A 77 0.26 -10.51 -6.51
CA ALA A 77 -0.23 -9.65 -5.46
C ALA A 77 0.93 -9.10 -4.62
N GLY A 78 0.82 -7.84 -4.25
CA GLY A 78 1.86 -7.05 -3.63
C GLY A 78 2.25 -5.87 -4.51
N ILE A 79 2.44 -4.71 -3.90
CA ILE A 79 2.96 -3.54 -4.60
C ILE A 79 4.43 -3.79 -4.87
N PRO A 80 4.88 -3.75 -6.13
CA PRO A 80 6.29 -3.94 -6.44
C PRO A 80 7.10 -2.77 -5.87
N CYS A 81 8.12 -3.15 -5.12
CA CYS A 81 9.09 -2.27 -4.49
C CYS A 81 10.49 -2.78 -4.87
N ASP A 82 10.73 -2.84 -6.18
CA ASP A 82 12.02 -3.23 -6.73
C ASP A 82 12.84 -2.00 -7.14
N SER A 83 14.16 -2.16 -7.15
CA SER A 83 15.12 -1.08 -7.39
C SER A 83 14.95 -0.35 -8.74
N VAL A 84 14.21 -0.94 -9.68
CA VAL A 84 13.95 -0.38 -11.02
C VAL A 84 12.51 0.15 -11.16
N HIS A 85 11.55 -0.45 -10.45
CA HIS A 85 10.13 -0.11 -10.51
C HIS A 85 9.54 -0.06 -9.09
N ASN A 86 9.69 1.09 -8.45
CA ASN A 86 9.13 1.38 -7.14
C ASN A 86 7.74 2.01 -7.28
N GLU A 87 6.71 1.17 -7.46
CA GLU A 87 5.31 1.65 -7.48
C GLU A 87 4.88 2.14 -6.09
N LEU A 88 5.45 1.56 -5.03
CA LEU A 88 5.20 2.00 -3.65
C LEU A 88 5.44 3.50 -3.46
N LYS A 89 6.48 4.03 -4.11
CA LYS A 89 6.83 5.45 -4.08
C LYS A 89 5.69 6.32 -4.63
N THR A 90 5.18 5.93 -5.80
CA THR A 90 4.06 6.59 -6.47
C THR A 90 2.84 6.56 -5.56
N TRP A 91 2.51 5.38 -5.03
CA TRP A 91 1.38 5.22 -4.12
C TRP A 91 1.46 6.12 -2.89
N VAL A 92 2.59 6.15 -2.20
CA VAL A 92 2.77 6.96 -0.99
C VAL A 92 2.76 8.45 -1.34
N SER A 93 3.45 8.86 -2.42
CA SER A 93 3.48 10.25 -2.88
C SER A 93 2.08 10.75 -3.26
N THR A 94 1.32 9.96 -4.02
CA THR A 94 -0.06 10.31 -4.40
C THR A 94 -0.98 10.28 -3.18
N ALA A 95 -0.82 9.34 -2.26
CA ALA A 95 -1.60 9.31 -1.02
C ALA A 95 -1.32 10.53 -0.15
N ARG A 96 -0.07 10.98 -0.08
CA ARG A 96 0.37 12.18 0.63
C ARG A 96 -0.21 13.44 -0.01
N GLU A 97 -0.17 13.56 -1.34
CA GLU A 97 -0.76 14.68 -2.08
C GLU A 97 -2.28 14.74 -1.89
N ALA A 98 -2.93 13.58 -1.97
CA ALA A 98 -4.38 13.44 -1.85
C ALA A 98 -4.90 13.65 -0.41
N CYS A 99 -4.21 13.12 0.60
CA CYS A 99 -4.66 13.14 2.00
C CYS A 99 -4.04 14.28 2.82
N GLY A 100 -3.02 14.97 2.29
CA GLY A 100 -2.33 16.09 2.92
C GLY A 100 -1.09 15.71 3.75
N GLU A 101 -0.27 16.70 4.05
CA GLU A 101 1.02 16.56 4.74
C GLU A 101 0.95 16.08 6.21
N GLY A 102 -0.24 15.97 6.78
CA GLY A 102 -0.45 15.45 8.14
C GLY A 102 -0.56 13.92 8.22
N MET A 103 -0.45 13.19 7.10
CA MET A 103 -0.63 11.74 7.09
C MET A 103 0.50 11.01 7.81
N ASN A 104 0.17 10.26 8.86
CA ASN A 104 1.12 9.34 9.50
C ASN A 104 1.25 8.06 8.68
N ILE A 105 2.50 7.63 8.45
CA ILE A 105 2.83 6.34 7.84
C ILE A 105 3.27 5.36 8.93
N ALA A 106 2.76 4.14 8.87
CA ALA A 106 3.24 3.03 9.68
C ALA A 106 3.75 1.91 8.75
N ILE A 107 4.87 1.28 9.10
CA ILE A 107 5.40 0.11 8.41
C ILE A 107 5.26 -1.06 9.36
N LYS A 108 4.39 -2.02 9.03
CA LYS A 108 4.18 -3.23 9.80
C LYS A 108 4.82 -4.39 9.07
N ALA A 109 5.82 -5.03 9.68
CA ALA A 109 6.49 -6.18 9.09
C ALA A 109 6.37 -7.40 10.01
N ASP A 110 6.11 -8.57 9.41
CA ASP A 110 6.13 -9.84 10.14
C ASP A 110 7.56 -10.18 10.61
N LYS A 111 7.68 -10.93 11.72
CA LYS A 111 8.97 -11.38 12.26
C LYS A 111 9.75 -12.23 11.26
N SER A 112 9.04 -12.93 10.38
CA SER A 112 9.62 -13.83 9.38
C SER A 112 10.03 -13.12 8.09
N THR A 113 9.77 -11.82 7.96
CA THR A 113 10.09 -11.03 6.77
C THR A 113 11.58 -10.72 6.70
N SER A 114 12.18 -10.94 5.54
CA SER A 114 13.59 -10.63 5.32
C SER A 114 13.88 -9.13 5.49
N TYR A 115 14.91 -8.80 6.28
CA TYR A 115 15.35 -7.41 6.49
C TYR A 115 15.63 -6.66 5.18
N ALA A 116 16.10 -7.37 4.14
CA ALA A 116 16.32 -6.79 2.82
C ALA A 116 15.06 -6.14 2.23
N VAL A 117 13.88 -6.74 2.41
CA VAL A 117 12.60 -6.19 1.92
C VAL A 117 12.20 -4.96 2.73
N ILE A 118 12.32 -5.04 4.06
CA ILE A 118 12.05 -3.91 4.95
C ILE A 118 12.97 -2.74 4.60
N LYS A 119 14.25 -3.02 4.34
CA LYS A 119 15.23 -2.02 3.92
C LYS A 119 14.84 -1.36 2.60
N ARG A 120 14.35 -2.11 1.61
CA ARG A 120 13.85 -1.53 0.34
C ARG A 120 12.70 -0.57 0.58
N VAL A 121 11.71 -0.95 1.39
CA VAL A 121 10.59 -0.07 1.76
C VAL A 121 11.08 1.19 2.47
N MET A 122 12.00 1.04 3.43
CA MET A 122 12.60 2.19 4.14
C MET A 122 13.36 3.11 3.20
N ASP A 123 14.06 2.57 2.20
CA ASP A 123 14.80 3.37 1.21
C ASP A 123 13.85 4.12 0.28
N SER A 124 12.80 3.46 -0.20
CA SER A 124 11.74 4.09 -1.00
C SER A 124 11.05 5.24 -0.27
N LEU A 125 10.79 5.10 1.03
CA LEU A 125 10.22 6.18 1.85
C LEU A 125 11.24 7.32 2.07
N ARG A 126 12.51 6.99 2.27
CA ARG A 126 13.58 7.99 2.40
C ARG A 126 13.74 8.83 1.13
N GLU A 127 13.62 8.22 -0.05
CA GLU A 127 13.70 8.91 -1.34
C GLU A 127 12.64 10.02 -1.50
N ILE A 128 11.43 9.80 -0.99
CA ILE A 128 10.34 10.80 -1.00
C ILE A 128 10.38 11.74 0.21
N LYS A 129 11.48 11.70 0.98
CA LYS A 129 11.67 12.47 2.21
C LYS A 129 10.59 12.21 3.27
N GLU A 130 9.92 11.06 3.20
CA GLU A 130 8.99 10.56 4.21
C GLU A 130 9.76 9.88 5.34
N ASN A 131 10.49 10.68 6.12
CA ASN A 131 11.31 10.17 7.23
C ASN A 131 10.51 9.95 8.53
N ARG A 132 9.23 10.35 8.55
CA ARG A 132 8.33 10.22 9.72
C ARG A 132 7.42 9.02 9.54
N TYR A 133 7.92 7.84 9.88
CA TYR A 133 7.13 6.60 9.88
C TYR A 133 7.27 5.83 11.20
N ASN A 134 6.20 5.13 11.57
CA ASN A 134 6.19 4.21 12.70
C ASN A 134 6.55 2.81 12.23
N LEU A 135 7.72 2.31 12.63
CA LEU A 135 8.08 0.92 12.36
C LEU A 135 7.49 0.01 13.45
N ILE A 136 6.52 -0.82 13.06
CA ILE A 136 5.87 -1.82 13.90
C ILE A 136 6.44 -3.18 13.50
N THR A 137 7.57 -3.54 14.09
CA THR A 137 8.15 -4.88 13.99
C THR A 137 7.83 -5.62 15.29
N ALA A 138 7.13 -6.75 15.16
CA ALA A 138 6.62 -7.62 16.23
C ALA A 138 5.16 -7.37 16.65
N LEU A 139 4.32 -8.41 16.47
CA LEU A 139 3.53 -8.89 17.60
C LEU A 139 4.56 -9.17 18.70
N LYS A 140 4.60 -8.33 19.73
CA LYS A 140 5.29 -8.66 20.98
C LYS A 140 4.79 -10.06 21.34
N GLY A 141 5.67 -11.07 21.24
CA GLY A 141 5.45 -12.29 21.99
C GLY A 141 5.37 -11.83 23.44
N VAL A 142 4.17 -11.94 24.02
CA VAL A 142 4.12 -12.22 25.45
C VAL A 142 4.73 -13.62 25.53
N ASP A 143 6.04 -13.64 25.69
CA ASP A 143 6.79 -14.76 26.22
C ASP A 143 6.69 -14.53 27.74
N ASP A 144 5.82 -15.31 28.39
CA ASP A 144 5.81 -15.51 29.84
C ASP A 144 6.45 -16.88 30.12
#